data_AF-A0A3D5AIC7-F1
#
_entry.id   AF-A0A3D5AIC7-F1
#
_cell.length_a   1.000
_cell.length_b   1.000
_cell.length_c   1.000
_cell.angle_alpha   90.00
_cell.angle_beta   90.00
_cell.angle_gamma   90.00
#
_symmetry.space_group_name_H-M   'P 1'
#
loop_
_entity.id
_entity.type
_entity.pdbx_description
1 polymer ?
#
loop_
_entity_poly.entity_id
_entity_poly.type
_entity_poly.pdbx_seq_one_letter_code
_entity_poly.pdbx_strand_id
1 'polypeptide(L)'
;MLSSSLRLRPAAVSLLALAIVAGLSVAASAPAAADRTPQTPAWQGNPDTRADGHGHRTTLPMKDRAPLSSSKEELRRNYDQTSTKAAAVVAACNVSDFTSRTGSALVTQIKASTTGCINTLFSLTGSDAYGAFREAQLASVAYGLRDNGSSYPGNNTTNTAQLVLYLRAGYYVHWYNASAVGEYGPALEAAIRSGLDSFFANARAFEVSDANGETLAEAITLIDSAEQNARYLHVVKRMLNGYNSSYNASWWMLAAVNNVYVVLFRGHQVPAFVAAVQADPSVLDTVYNFASAHIGLLGTEQSYLTSNAGRELGRFLQHSALHAKVRPQARGLLTQSSIRGVTAPLWVGVAEMTDHYDRANCAYFDTCNLQARLAAEVLPINHTCASTLRIRAQQMTSSELAAACNSMLNQDTYFHGQVNDPGPVANDLNTDLEVVVFNSSNDYQTYAGAMFGIDTNNGGMYLEGNPADPNNQARFIAYEAEWLRPTFEIWNLNHEYTHYLDGRFDMYGDFGANITTPTIWWIEGFAEYVSYSYRNLTYTAAITEAGKRTYALSTLFDTTYSHDSTRVY
;
A
#
# COMPACT_ATOMS: atom_id res chain seq x y z
N MET A 1 -64.84 -37.05 40.96
CA MET A 1 -64.97 -35.59 40.75
C MET A 1 -63.57 -35.01 40.68
N LEU A 2 -63.29 -34.35 39.56
CA LEU A 2 -62.09 -33.61 39.12
C LEU A 2 -60.75 -33.81 39.86
N SER A 3 -59.81 -34.52 39.24
CA SER A 3 -58.69 -33.89 38.50
C SER A 3 -57.61 -34.93 38.13
N SER A 4 -57.00 -34.67 36.97
CA SER A 4 -55.66 -35.11 36.53
C SER A 4 -55.50 -36.43 35.73
N SER A 5 -55.50 -36.22 34.41
CA SER A 5 -54.49 -36.67 33.41
C SER A 5 -54.38 -38.16 33.01
N LEU A 6 -55.08 -38.52 31.93
CA LEU A 6 -54.74 -39.64 31.01
C LEU A 6 -53.60 -39.17 30.07
N ARG A 7 -52.45 -39.87 29.99
CA ARG A 7 -52.12 -41.01 29.11
C ARG A 7 -52.38 -40.75 27.61
N LEU A 8 -51.35 -40.94 26.77
CA LEU A 8 -51.27 -42.02 25.76
C LEU A 8 -50.06 -41.83 24.83
N ARG A 9 -49.21 -42.87 24.77
CA ARG A 9 -48.50 -43.29 23.55
C ARG A 9 -49.36 -44.33 22.83
N PRO A 10 -49.21 -44.49 21.51
CA PRO A 10 -48.80 -45.79 20.94
C PRO A 10 -47.73 -45.57 19.85
N ALA A 11 -46.66 -46.36 19.66
CA ALA A 11 -46.44 -47.81 19.58
C ALA A 11 -46.90 -48.47 18.26
N ALA A 12 -45.96 -49.25 17.70
CA ALA A 12 -46.03 -50.27 16.63
C ALA A 12 -45.37 -49.80 15.30
N VAL A 13 -44.45 -50.54 14.65
CA VAL A 13 -44.36 -51.98 14.34
C VAL A 13 -42.85 -52.33 14.16
N SER A 14 -42.23 -53.26 14.92
CA SER A 14 -41.92 -54.69 14.57
C SER A 14 -41.18 -54.89 13.23
N LEU A 15 -40.17 -55.74 13.01
CA LEU A 15 -39.57 -56.87 13.74
C LEU A 15 -38.26 -57.27 12.98
N LEU A 16 -37.24 -57.81 13.70
CA LEU A 16 -36.19 -58.77 13.26
C LEU A 16 -35.20 -58.35 12.13
N ALA A 17 -33.90 -58.67 12.12
CA ALA A 17 -33.10 -59.69 12.80
C ALA A 17 -31.59 -59.32 12.80
N LEU A 18 -30.88 -60.03 13.67
CA LEU A 18 -29.44 -60.09 13.96
C LEU A 18 -28.48 -60.02 12.74
N ALA A 19 -27.43 -59.19 12.84
CA ALA A 19 -26.12 -59.45 12.23
C ALA A 19 -25.01 -58.71 13.00
N ILE A 20 -24.02 -59.47 13.47
CA ILE A 20 -22.76 -59.00 14.02
C ILE A 20 -21.91 -58.46 12.87
N VAL A 21 -21.43 -57.21 12.96
CA VAL A 21 -20.38 -56.69 12.07
C VAL A 21 -19.30 -56.01 12.92
N ALA A 22 -18.12 -56.62 12.88
CA ALA A 22 -16.88 -56.06 13.38
C ALA A 22 -16.46 -54.85 12.55
N GLY A 23 -15.89 -53.86 13.22
CA GLY A 23 -15.60 -52.54 12.67
C GLY A 23 -14.59 -52.53 11.54
N LEU A 24 -14.88 -51.70 10.55
CA LEU A 24 -13.95 -51.05 9.62
C LEU A 24 -14.60 -49.71 9.25
N SER A 25 -14.31 -48.68 10.04
CA SER A 25 -14.72 -47.30 9.75
C SER A 25 -13.78 -46.70 8.71
N VAL A 26 -14.27 -46.54 7.49
CA VAL A 26 -13.69 -45.66 6.47
C VAL A 26 -13.99 -44.22 6.89
N ALA A 27 -12.97 -43.51 7.36
CA ALA A 27 -13.05 -42.08 7.59
C ALA A 27 -12.90 -41.36 6.24
N ALA A 28 -14.01 -40.81 5.74
CA ALA A 28 -13.97 -39.78 4.71
C ALA A 28 -13.56 -38.47 5.38
N SER A 29 -12.30 -38.07 5.22
CA SER A 29 -11.80 -36.76 5.63
C SER A 29 -12.26 -35.70 4.63
N ALA A 30 -13.26 -34.91 5.01
CA ALA A 30 -13.47 -33.60 4.42
C ALA A 30 -12.32 -32.68 4.84
N PRO A 31 -11.70 -31.91 3.92
CA PRO A 31 -10.69 -30.94 4.31
C PRO A 31 -11.37 -29.81 5.08
N ALA A 32 -10.93 -29.59 6.32
CA ALA A 32 -11.29 -28.42 7.08
C ALA A 32 -10.80 -27.17 6.32
N ALA A 33 -11.72 -26.29 5.94
CA ALA A 33 -11.40 -24.96 5.47
C ALA A 33 -10.67 -24.23 6.61
N ALA A 34 -9.38 -24.02 6.46
CA ALA A 34 -8.60 -23.14 7.32
C ALA A 34 -9.15 -21.72 7.15
N ASP A 35 -9.63 -21.17 8.26
CA ASP A 35 -10.12 -19.80 8.38
C ASP A 35 -8.93 -18.85 8.08
N ARG A 36 -8.82 -18.39 6.84
CA ARG A 36 -7.80 -17.43 6.42
C ARG A 36 -8.30 -16.03 6.75
N THR A 37 -7.79 -15.46 7.83
CA THR A 37 -7.89 -14.01 8.08
C THR A 37 -7.36 -13.24 6.86
N PRO A 38 -8.06 -12.21 6.35
CA PRO A 38 -7.62 -11.45 5.18
C PRO A 38 -6.24 -10.80 5.43
N GLN A 39 -5.23 -11.24 4.69
CA GLN A 39 -3.86 -10.72 4.75
C GLN A 39 -3.77 -9.38 4.00
N THR A 40 -3.35 -8.33 4.71
CA THR A 40 -3.09 -6.99 4.16
C THR A 40 -1.59 -6.79 3.88
N PRO A 41 -1.16 -6.08 2.81
CA PRO A 41 0.25 -6.02 2.42
C PRO A 41 1.21 -5.52 3.52
N ALA A 42 2.34 -6.18 3.76
CA ALA A 42 3.40 -5.62 4.60
C ALA A 42 3.90 -4.30 3.97
N TRP A 43 3.89 -3.19 4.72
CA TRP A 43 4.30 -1.88 4.22
C TRP A 43 5.81 -1.84 4.03
N GLN A 44 6.25 -1.70 2.79
CA GLN A 44 7.65 -1.52 2.43
C GLN A 44 8.06 -0.07 2.71
N GLY A 45 8.53 0.18 3.93
CA GLY A 45 9.11 1.49 4.31
C GLY A 45 10.44 1.83 3.66
N ASN A 46 10.78 1.27 2.49
CA ASN A 46 12.02 1.53 1.76
C ASN A 46 11.72 1.73 0.26
N PRO A 47 12.24 2.78 -0.41
CA PRO A 47 11.95 3.07 -1.82
C PRO A 47 12.30 1.97 -2.83
N ASP A 48 13.20 1.04 -2.49
CA ASP A 48 13.89 0.22 -3.48
C ASP A 48 13.29 -1.18 -3.73
N THR A 49 12.12 -1.54 -3.16
CA THR A 49 11.48 -2.85 -3.43
C THR A 49 9.98 -2.78 -3.74
N ARG A 50 9.51 -1.63 -4.22
CA ARG A 50 8.09 -1.38 -4.52
C ARG A 50 7.56 -2.39 -5.55
N ALA A 51 6.53 -3.16 -5.15
CA ALA A 51 5.57 -3.66 -6.12
C ALA A 51 4.95 -2.42 -6.80
N ASP A 52 4.98 -2.36 -8.13
CA ASP A 52 4.57 -1.17 -8.89
C ASP A 52 3.10 -0.84 -8.59
N GLY A 53 2.85 0.35 -8.02
CA GLY A 53 1.50 0.83 -7.69
C GLY A 53 0.61 1.00 -8.93
N HIS A 54 1.22 1.04 -10.12
CA HIS A 54 0.59 1.03 -11.44
C HIS A 54 -0.21 -0.25 -11.74
N GLY A 55 0.11 -1.37 -11.08
CA GLY A 55 -0.57 -2.65 -11.28
C GLY A 55 -1.91 -2.78 -10.54
N HIS A 56 -2.27 -1.83 -9.67
CA HIS A 56 -3.53 -1.88 -8.93
C HIS A 56 -4.67 -1.23 -9.73
N ARG A 57 -5.31 -1.98 -10.62
CA ARG A 57 -6.44 -1.48 -11.45
C ARG A 57 -7.83 -1.62 -10.81
N THR A 58 -7.84 -1.79 -9.49
CA THR A 58 -9.05 -2.06 -8.71
C THR A 58 -9.15 -1.13 -7.52
N THR A 59 -10.36 -0.89 -7.04
CA THR A 59 -10.56 -0.16 -5.80
C THR A 59 -9.89 -0.87 -4.63
N LEU A 60 -9.19 -0.11 -3.78
CA LEU A 60 -8.55 -0.60 -2.58
C LEU A 60 -9.49 -0.40 -1.37
N PRO A 61 -9.78 -1.42 -0.55
CA PRO A 61 -10.58 -1.27 0.67
C PRO A 61 -9.95 -0.27 1.65
N MET A 62 -10.76 0.43 2.46
CA MET A 62 -10.26 1.48 3.37
C MET A 62 -9.21 0.99 4.38
N LYS A 63 -9.36 -0.24 4.84
CA LYS A 63 -8.41 -0.89 5.76
C LYS A 63 -7.04 -1.13 5.13
N ASP A 64 -6.94 -1.11 3.81
CA ASP A 64 -5.73 -1.38 3.03
C ASP A 64 -5.07 -0.09 2.52
N ARG A 65 -5.75 1.06 2.59
CA ARG A 65 -5.21 2.38 2.21
C ARG A 65 -4.31 2.95 3.31
N ALA A 66 -3.02 2.71 3.19
CA ALA A 66 -1.97 3.17 4.10
C ALA A 66 -1.89 4.72 4.18
N PRO A 67 -1.19 5.28 5.18
CA PRO A 67 -0.82 6.70 5.19
C PRO A 67 0.03 7.08 3.97
N LEU A 68 0.01 8.35 3.57
CA LEU A 68 0.83 8.85 2.47
C LEU A 68 2.32 8.64 2.76
N SER A 69 3.06 8.24 1.74
CA SER A 69 4.51 8.06 1.81
C SER A 69 5.25 9.39 1.97
N SER A 70 6.42 9.34 2.60
CA SER A 70 7.35 10.47 2.61
C SER A 70 8.05 10.68 1.25
N SER A 71 8.06 9.66 0.39
CA SER A 71 8.57 9.76 -0.99
C SER A 71 7.44 10.08 -1.98
N LYS A 72 7.74 10.97 -2.93
CA LYS A 72 6.87 11.33 -4.06
C LYS A 72 7.37 10.77 -5.39
N GLU A 73 8.42 9.95 -5.37
CA GLU A 73 9.06 9.44 -6.60
C GLU A 73 8.07 8.68 -7.48
N GLU A 74 7.14 7.92 -6.89
CA GLU A 74 6.19 7.10 -7.64
C GLU A 74 5.22 7.93 -8.48
N LEU A 75 4.84 9.12 -8.00
CA LEU A 75 4.00 10.07 -8.73
C LEU A 75 4.66 10.62 -9.99
N ARG A 76 5.99 10.58 -10.04
CA ARG A 76 6.78 11.11 -11.16
C ARG A 76 7.52 10.00 -11.88
N ARG A 77 7.21 8.74 -11.54
CA ARG A 77 7.88 7.61 -12.13
C ARG A 77 7.54 7.60 -13.60
N ASN A 78 8.58 7.74 -14.40
CA ASN A 78 8.51 7.52 -15.81
C ASN A 78 8.91 6.05 -16.03
N TYR A 79 7.94 5.21 -16.37
CA TYR A 79 8.18 3.80 -16.67
C TYR A 79 9.08 3.63 -17.90
N ASP A 80 9.15 4.67 -18.74
CA ASP A 80 10.03 4.77 -19.90
C ASP A 80 11.53 4.88 -19.59
N GLN A 81 11.88 5.22 -18.36
CA GLN A 81 13.28 5.30 -17.94
C GLN A 81 13.62 4.02 -17.21
N THR A 82 14.59 3.25 -17.74
CA THR A 82 15.28 2.24 -16.93
C THR A 82 15.71 2.92 -15.65
N SER A 83 15.34 2.38 -14.49
CA SER A 83 15.70 2.92 -13.16
C SER A 83 17.11 3.54 -13.19
N THR A 84 17.17 4.87 -13.26
CA THR A 84 18.43 5.63 -13.39
C THR A 84 19.06 5.89 -12.03
N LYS A 85 18.48 5.39 -10.94
CA LYS A 85 19.30 4.95 -9.81
C LYS A 85 20.17 3.86 -10.37
N ALA A 86 21.37 4.23 -10.83
CA ALA A 86 22.49 3.34 -10.96
C ALA A 86 22.37 2.42 -9.75
N ALA A 87 21.98 1.16 -9.97
CA ALA A 87 22.14 0.13 -8.97
C ALA A 87 23.62 0.21 -8.67
N ALA A 88 23.95 0.91 -7.57
CA ALA A 88 25.31 1.29 -7.26
C ALA A 88 25.97 -0.01 -6.88
N VAL A 89 26.48 -0.74 -7.88
CA VAL A 89 26.72 -2.20 -7.91
C VAL A 89 26.61 -2.74 -6.51
N VAL A 90 25.37 -2.97 -6.05
CA VAL A 90 25.16 -3.35 -4.66
C VAL A 90 25.76 -4.73 -4.65
N ALA A 91 26.91 -4.88 -3.99
CA ALA A 91 27.63 -6.14 -3.96
C ALA A 91 26.61 -7.23 -3.66
N ALA A 92 26.40 -8.13 -4.64
CA ALA A 92 25.34 -9.11 -4.56
C ALA A 92 25.47 -9.85 -3.23
N CYS A 93 24.43 -9.78 -2.42
CA CYS A 93 24.44 -10.38 -1.11
C CYS A 93 24.55 -11.89 -1.29
N ASN A 94 25.61 -12.51 -0.78
CA ASN A 94 25.71 -13.95 -0.83
C ASN A 94 24.75 -14.54 0.21
N VAL A 95 23.60 -15.03 -0.26
CA VAL A 95 22.54 -15.58 0.60
C VAL A 95 23.08 -16.66 1.55
N SER A 96 24.05 -17.45 1.10
CA SER A 96 24.68 -18.48 1.93
C SER A 96 25.35 -17.94 3.19
N ASP A 97 25.73 -16.65 3.21
CA ASP A 97 26.29 -16.02 4.41
C ASP A 97 25.27 -15.88 5.55
N PHE A 98 23.98 -15.79 5.22
CA PHE A 98 22.89 -15.65 6.18
C PHE A 98 22.20 -16.97 6.50
N THR A 99 22.26 -17.95 5.58
CA THR A 99 21.63 -19.27 5.77
C THR A 99 22.55 -20.27 6.48
N SER A 100 23.88 -20.13 6.33
CA SER A 100 24.87 -21.06 6.92
C SER A 100 25.34 -20.70 8.34
N ARG A 101 25.13 -19.45 8.77
CA ARG A 101 25.57 -18.96 10.08
C ARG A 101 24.41 -18.89 11.06
N THR A 102 24.72 -19.03 12.34
CA THR A 102 23.73 -18.98 13.43
C THR A 102 24.30 -18.20 14.62
N GLY A 103 23.44 -17.79 15.56
CA GLY A 103 23.87 -17.15 16.80
C GLY A 103 24.73 -15.90 16.57
N SER A 104 25.81 -15.76 17.33
CA SER A 104 26.71 -14.61 17.24
C SER A 104 27.44 -14.50 15.89
N ALA A 105 27.71 -15.62 15.21
CA ALA A 105 28.33 -15.60 13.89
C ALA A 105 27.42 -14.96 12.84
N LEU A 106 26.10 -15.20 12.93
CA LEU A 106 25.11 -14.53 12.08
C LEU A 106 25.04 -13.02 12.40
N VAL A 107 25.02 -12.65 13.68
CA VAL A 107 25.02 -11.24 14.10
C VAL A 107 26.25 -10.50 13.55
N THR A 108 27.45 -11.09 13.65
CA THR A 108 28.68 -10.51 13.10
C THR A 108 28.61 -10.36 11.59
N GLN A 109 28.08 -11.37 10.88
CA GLN A 109 27.93 -11.31 9.42
C GLN A 109 26.97 -10.19 8.98
N ILE A 110 25.83 -10.05 9.66
CA ILE A 110 24.86 -8.99 9.38
C ILE A 110 25.52 -7.62 9.57
N LYS A 111 26.26 -7.43 10.67
CA LYS A 111 26.98 -6.17 10.94
C LYS A 111 28.10 -5.88 9.94
N ALA A 112 28.69 -6.91 9.32
CA ALA A 112 29.72 -6.75 8.29
C ALA A 112 29.13 -6.45 6.90
N SER A 113 27.80 -6.51 6.74
CA SER A 113 27.11 -6.30 5.47
C SER A 113 26.67 -4.84 5.28
N THR A 114 26.44 -4.45 4.03
CA THR A 114 25.79 -3.16 3.72
C THR A 114 24.28 -3.29 3.90
N THR A 115 23.59 -2.16 4.13
CA THR A 115 22.11 -2.14 4.13
C THR A 115 21.55 -2.54 2.76
N GLY A 116 22.23 -2.17 1.66
CA GLY A 116 21.91 -2.64 0.31
C GLY A 116 21.94 -4.17 0.17
N CYS A 117 22.95 -4.86 0.72
CA CYS A 117 23.02 -6.32 0.76
C CYS A 117 21.80 -6.90 1.49
N ILE A 118 21.49 -6.38 2.69
CA ILE A 118 20.39 -6.90 3.50
C ILE A 118 19.03 -6.66 2.83
N ASN A 119 18.87 -5.54 2.11
CA ASN A 119 17.65 -5.27 1.34
C ASN A 119 17.36 -6.34 0.30
N THR A 120 18.38 -6.98 -0.29
CA THR A 120 18.13 -8.09 -1.24
C THR A 120 17.58 -9.34 -0.56
N LEU A 121 17.59 -9.43 0.78
CA LEU A 121 17.07 -10.58 1.51
C LEU A 121 15.54 -10.54 1.67
N PHE A 122 14.88 -9.41 1.40
CA PHE A 122 13.42 -9.28 1.46
C PHE A 122 12.69 -10.12 0.40
N SER A 123 13.40 -10.56 -0.65
CA SER A 123 12.85 -11.40 -1.72
C SER A 123 13.13 -12.90 -1.56
N LEU A 124 13.75 -13.32 -0.45
CA LEU A 124 14.04 -14.73 -0.22
C LEU A 124 12.76 -15.56 -0.13
N THR A 125 12.80 -16.75 -0.69
CA THR A 125 11.73 -17.75 -0.64
C THR A 125 12.31 -19.14 -0.35
N GLY A 126 11.45 -20.14 -0.14
CA GLY A 126 11.87 -21.54 -0.01
C GLY A 126 12.89 -21.82 1.09
N SER A 127 13.89 -22.66 0.80
CA SER A 127 14.92 -23.07 1.76
C SER A 127 15.81 -21.93 2.24
N ASP A 128 16.02 -20.91 1.41
CA ASP A 128 16.82 -19.75 1.77
C ASP A 128 16.07 -18.87 2.78
N ALA A 129 14.77 -18.66 2.58
CA ALA A 129 13.92 -17.99 3.56
C ALA A 129 13.93 -18.72 4.91
N TYR A 130 13.79 -20.04 4.91
CA TYR A 130 13.90 -20.85 6.13
C TYR A 130 15.28 -20.73 6.80
N GLY A 131 16.34 -20.84 6.01
CA GLY A 131 17.72 -20.82 6.47
C GLY A 131 18.09 -19.51 7.16
N ALA A 132 17.67 -18.40 6.56
CA ALA A 132 17.91 -17.06 7.07
C ALA A 132 16.96 -16.68 8.20
N PHE A 133 15.66 -16.94 8.10
CA PHE A 133 14.67 -16.24 8.92
C PHE A 133 13.89 -17.07 9.93
N ARG A 134 14.12 -18.39 10.05
CA ARG A 134 13.45 -19.19 11.11
C ARG A 134 13.66 -18.58 12.51
N GLU A 135 12.71 -18.81 13.42
CA GLU A 135 12.61 -18.14 14.73
C GLU A 135 13.96 -18.00 15.47
N ALA A 136 14.76 -19.06 15.56
CA ALA A 136 16.05 -19.06 16.24
C ALA A 136 17.06 -18.02 15.70
N GLN A 137 17.02 -17.75 14.40
CA GLN A 137 17.89 -16.76 13.75
C GLN A 137 17.47 -15.35 14.13
N LEU A 138 16.18 -15.04 13.97
CA LEU A 138 15.65 -13.73 14.38
C LEU A 138 15.82 -13.48 15.88
N ALA A 139 15.64 -14.50 16.72
CA ALA A 139 15.87 -14.36 18.15
C ALA A 139 17.34 -14.02 18.47
N SER A 140 18.29 -14.69 17.79
CA SER A 140 19.72 -14.40 17.92
C SER A 140 20.05 -12.96 17.52
N VAL A 141 19.47 -12.48 16.41
CA VAL A 141 19.68 -11.12 15.90
C VAL A 141 19.02 -10.08 16.78
N ALA A 142 17.84 -10.37 17.35
CA ALA A 142 17.14 -9.50 18.28
C ALA A 142 17.93 -9.31 19.59
N TYR A 143 18.58 -10.36 20.11
CA TYR A 143 19.53 -10.20 21.21
C TYR A 143 20.81 -9.46 20.80
N GLY A 144 21.27 -9.63 19.56
CA GLY A 144 22.34 -8.79 19.00
C GLY A 144 21.96 -7.31 18.98
N LEU A 145 20.71 -6.98 18.62
CA LEU A 145 20.16 -5.63 18.67
C LEU A 145 20.07 -5.12 20.12
N ARG A 146 19.67 -5.96 21.08
CA ARG A 146 19.68 -5.61 22.51
C ARG A 146 21.08 -5.17 22.94
N ASP A 147 22.08 -6.01 22.68
CA ASP A 147 23.44 -5.75 23.14
C ASP A 147 24.01 -4.49 22.47
N ASN A 148 23.71 -4.29 21.18
CA ASN A 148 24.15 -3.13 20.42
C ASN A 148 23.41 -1.84 20.79
N GLY A 149 22.09 -1.90 21.06
CA GLY A 149 21.24 -0.74 21.34
C GLY A 149 21.67 0.03 22.59
N SER A 150 22.12 -0.69 23.63
CA SER A 150 22.61 -0.10 24.89
C SER A 150 23.80 0.86 24.71
N SER A 151 24.60 0.66 23.66
CA SER A 151 25.79 1.47 23.33
C SER A 151 25.67 2.22 22.00
N TYR A 152 24.45 2.30 21.46
CA TYR A 152 24.18 2.97 20.18
C TYR A 152 24.65 4.44 20.23
N PRO A 153 25.55 4.87 19.30
CA PRO A 153 26.19 6.19 19.39
C PRO A 153 25.36 7.35 18.82
N GLY A 154 24.14 7.09 18.31
CA GLY A 154 23.33 8.08 17.59
C GLY A 154 23.68 8.17 16.09
N ASN A 155 24.33 7.13 15.56
CA ASN A 155 24.58 6.95 14.14
C ASN A 155 24.90 5.47 13.83
N ASN A 156 24.96 5.12 12.56
CA ASN A 156 25.15 3.72 12.16
C ASN A 156 26.61 3.20 12.21
N THR A 157 27.54 3.85 12.92
CA THR A 157 28.94 3.37 13.02
C THR A 157 29.11 2.03 13.72
N THR A 158 28.09 1.59 14.49
CA THR A 158 28.08 0.26 15.13
C THR A 158 27.21 -0.77 14.38
N ASN A 159 26.73 -0.43 13.18
CA ASN A 159 25.93 -1.27 12.28
C ASN A 159 24.58 -1.71 12.88
N THR A 160 23.92 -0.81 13.59
CA THR A 160 22.60 -1.03 14.19
C THR A 160 21.50 -1.12 13.13
N ALA A 161 21.57 -0.30 12.08
CA ALA A 161 20.59 -0.30 10.99
C ALA A 161 20.53 -1.68 10.32
N GLN A 162 21.68 -2.33 10.13
CA GLN A 162 21.78 -3.68 9.55
C GLN A 162 21.01 -4.71 10.38
N LEU A 163 21.16 -4.67 11.71
CA LEU A 163 20.45 -5.60 12.61
C LEU A 163 18.94 -5.38 12.52
N VAL A 164 18.50 -4.12 12.58
CA VAL A 164 17.08 -3.76 12.49
C VAL A 164 16.50 -4.17 11.12
N LEU A 165 17.20 -3.86 10.03
CA LEU A 165 16.77 -4.16 8.68
C LEU A 165 16.70 -5.67 8.42
N TYR A 166 17.62 -6.46 8.97
CA TYR A 166 17.56 -7.92 8.89
C TYR A 166 16.34 -8.49 9.61
N LEU A 167 16.02 -7.95 10.80
CA LEU A 167 14.81 -8.35 11.54
C LEU A 167 13.54 -8.00 10.75
N ARG A 168 13.49 -6.80 10.14
CA ARG A 168 12.39 -6.42 9.23
C ARG A 168 12.27 -7.37 8.05
N ALA A 169 13.40 -7.73 7.41
CA ALA A 169 13.41 -8.68 6.31
C ALA A 169 12.79 -10.02 6.72
N GLY A 170 13.13 -10.54 7.90
CA GLY A 170 12.59 -11.80 8.38
C GLY A 170 11.10 -11.78 8.69
N TYR A 171 10.57 -10.68 9.25
CA TYR A 171 9.13 -10.52 9.42
C TYR A 171 8.39 -10.35 8.10
N TYR A 172 8.95 -9.58 7.16
CA TYR A 172 8.40 -9.41 5.82
C TYR A 172 8.35 -10.73 5.04
N VAL A 173 9.45 -11.47 5.01
CA VAL A 173 9.52 -12.76 4.30
C VAL A 173 8.60 -13.78 4.96
N HIS A 174 8.53 -13.81 6.30
CA HIS A 174 7.58 -14.66 7.02
C HIS A 174 6.13 -14.35 6.64
N TRP A 175 5.75 -13.08 6.50
CA TRP A 175 4.39 -12.71 6.09
C TRP A 175 3.96 -13.35 4.77
N TYR A 176 4.82 -13.31 3.75
CA TYR A 176 4.51 -13.86 2.42
C TYR A 176 4.84 -15.35 2.27
N ASN A 177 5.76 -15.88 3.09
CA ASN A 177 6.31 -17.23 2.95
C ASN A 177 6.30 -18.01 4.27
N ALA A 178 5.27 -17.83 5.11
CA ALA A 178 5.18 -18.42 6.44
C ALA A 178 5.38 -19.95 6.43
N SER A 179 4.82 -20.64 5.43
CA SER A 179 4.98 -22.10 5.27
C SER A 179 6.43 -22.53 5.02
N ALA A 180 7.25 -21.67 4.41
CA ALA A 180 8.67 -21.93 4.22
C ALA A 180 9.48 -21.55 5.46
N VAL A 181 9.21 -20.40 6.09
CA VAL A 181 9.98 -19.89 7.24
C VAL A 181 9.71 -20.68 8.53
N GLY A 182 8.47 -21.14 8.72
CA GLY A 182 7.99 -21.72 9.97
C GLY A 182 7.41 -20.67 10.92
N GLU A 183 6.85 -21.12 12.04
CA GLU A 183 6.13 -20.27 13.00
C GLU A 183 7.07 -19.40 13.85
N TYR A 184 6.58 -18.22 14.23
CA TYR A 184 7.20 -17.36 15.24
C TYR A 184 6.41 -17.42 16.54
N GLY A 185 7.11 -17.68 17.65
CA GLY A 185 6.50 -17.87 18.95
C GLY A 185 6.93 -16.83 20.01
N PRO A 186 6.53 -17.08 21.27
CA PRO A 186 6.82 -16.18 22.39
C PRO A 186 8.31 -15.94 22.64
N ALA A 187 9.19 -16.84 22.19
CA ALA A 187 10.64 -16.69 22.35
C ALA A 187 11.16 -15.55 21.49
N LEU A 188 10.77 -15.49 20.21
CA LEU A 188 11.11 -14.36 19.34
C LEU A 188 10.44 -13.06 19.82
N GLU A 189 9.17 -13.11 20.25
CA GLU A 189 8.48 -11.93 20.79
C GLU A 189 9.26 -11.32 21.97
N ALA A 190 9.72 -12.15 22.92
CA ALA A 190 10.54 -11.70 24.04
C ALA A 190 11.90 -11.14 23.60
N ALA A 191 12.55 -11.77 22.62
CA ALA A 191 13.84 -11.31 22.08
C ALA A 191 13.72 -9.95 21.38
N ILE A 192 12.69 -9.78 20.53
CA ILE A 192 12.43 -8.52 19.81
C ILE A 192 12.11 -7.40 20.78
N ARG A 193 11.26 -7.65 21.78
CA ARG A 193 11.00 -6.67 22.84
C ARG A 193 12.29 -6.25 23.53
N SER A 194 13.17 -7.20 23.86
CA SER A 194 14.45 -6.87 24.49
C SER A 194 15.36 -6.01 23.60
N GLY A 195 15.38 -6.28 22.29
CA GLY A 195 16.12 -5.49 21.31
C GLY A 195 15.60 -4.06 21.17
N LEU A 196 14.30 -3.91 20.90
CA LEU A 196 13.63 -2.62 20.75
C LEU A 196 13.65 -1.81 22.06
N ASP A 197 13.43 -2.45 23.21
CA ASP A 197 13.53 -1.80 24.52
C ASP A 197 14.93 -1.23 24.74
N SER A 198 16.00 -1.98 24.43
CA SER A 198 17.36 -1.48 24.59
C SER A 198 17.70 -0.35 23.64
N PHE A 199 17.21 -0.39 22.39
CA PHE A 199 17.43 0.68 21.42
C PHE A 199 16.69 1.96 21.82
N PHE A 200 15.39 1.88 22.11
CA PHE A 200 14.57 3.05 22.47
C PHE A 200 14.83 3.56 23.89
N ALA A 201 15.45 2.80 24.78
CA ALA A 201 15.93 3.31 26.07
C ALA A 201 17.17 4.21 25.93
N ASN A 202 17.90 4.12 24.81
CA ASN A 202 19.07 4.94 24.57
C ASN A 202 18.66 6.33 24.04
N ALA A 203 19.01 7.39 24.77
CA ALA A 203 18.67 8.77 24.39
C ALA A 203 19.20 9.15 22.99
N ARG A 204 20.33 8.56 22.56
CA ARG A 204 20.93 8.78 21.24
C ARG A 204 20.06 8.29 20.08
N ALA A 205 19.14 7.35 20.33
CA ALA A 205 18.17 6.88 19.34
C ALA A 205 17.26 8.00 18.83
N PHE A 206 17.09 9.09 19.60
CA PHE A 206 16.21 10.21 19.26
C PHE A 206 16.97 11.49 18.92
N GLU A 207 18.27 11.41 18.64
CA GLU A 207 19.03 12.56 18.16
C GLU A 207 18.59 12.96 16.76
N VAL A 208 18.35 14.25 16.57
CA VAL A 208 17.91 14.80 15.29
C VAL A 208 19.14 14.99 14.39
N SER A 209 19.44 13.97 13.61
CA SER A 209 20.47 14.01 12.57
C SER A 209 20.18 12.96 11.50
N ASP A 210 20.60 13.22 10.27
CA ASP A 210 20.44 12.25 9.19
C ASP A 210 21.22 10.95 9.47
N ALA A 211 22.39 11.06 10.10
CA ALA A 211 23.22 9.91 10.51
C ALA A 211 22.52 8.96 11.49
N ASN A 212 21.61 9.47 12.33
CA ASN A 212 20.75 8.67 13.19
C ASN A 212 19.48 8.20 12.47
N GLY A 213 18.91 9.08 11.63
CA GLY A 213 17.55 8.98 11.14
C GLY A 213 17.23 7.64 10.49
N GLU A 214 18.14 7.08 9.68
CA GLU A 214 17.90 5.80 8.99
C GLU A 214 17.63 4.69 10.02
N THR A 215 18.51 4.54 11.01
CA THR A 215 18.34 3.52 12.06
C THR A 215 17.04 3.71 12.84
N LEU A 216 16.69 4.96 13.16
CA LEU A 216 15.46 5.28 13.88
C LEU A 216 14.20 4.95 13.05
N ALA A 217 14.17 5.34 11.76
CA ALA A 217 13.04 5.08 10.86
C ALA A 217 12.82 3.58 10.65
N GLU A 218 13.92 2.84 10.49
CA GLU A 218 13.94 1.37 10.42
C GLU A 218 13.40 0.74 11.71
N ALA A 219 13.84 1.22 12.88
CA ALA A 219 13.42 0.67 14.17
C ALA A 219 11.94 0.93 14.46
N ILE A 220 11.42 2.09 14.06
CA ILE A 220 9.98 2.39 14.16
C ILE A 220 9.17 1.47 13.24
N THR A 221 9.67 1.16 12.04
CA THR A 221 8.99 0.21 11.15
C THR A 221 9.03 -1.22 11.70
N LEU A 222 10.10 -1.59 12.41
CA LEU A 222 10.20 -2.89 13.09
C LEU A 222 9.17 -3.06 14.21
N ILE A 223 8.72 -1.98 14.87
CA ILE A 223 7.59 -2.04 15.83
C ILE A 223 6.38 -2.68 15.16
N ASP A 224 6.04 -2.20 13.96
CA ASP A 224 4.91 -2.70 13.18
C ASP A 224 5.17 -4.10 12.62
N SER A 225 6.36 -4.30 12.03
CA SER A 225 6.74 -5.59 11.42
C SER A 225 6.64 -6.76 12.43
N ALA A 226 6.92 -6.50 13.70
CA ALA A 226 6.85 -7.47 14.79
C ALA A 226 5.54 -7.43 15.60
N GLU A 227 4.52 -6.71 15.11
CA GLU A 227 3.21 -6.53 15.74
C GLU A 227 3.27 -5.99 17.18
N GLN A 228 4.28 -5.19 17.51
CA GLN A 228 4.50 -4.59 18.83
C GLN A 228 3.84 -3.22 19.01
N ASN A 229 2.87 -2.87 18.15
CA ASN A 229 2.23 -1.55 18.05
C ASN A 229 1.71 -1.08 19.43
N ALA A 230 1.14 -1.98 20.23
CA ALA A 230 0.60 -1.68 21.57
C ALA A 230 1.69 -1.23 22.56
N ARG A 231 2.82 -1.96 22.64
CA ARG A 231 3.88 -1.73 23.63
C ARG A 231 4.61 -0.42 23.37
N TYR A 232 4.81 -0.06 22.11
CA TYR A 232 5.61 1.09 21.70
C TYR A 232 4.77 2.33 21.33
N LEU A 233 3.51 2.42 21.77
CA LEU A 233 2.71 3.67 21.68
C LEU A 233 3.44 4.90 22.25
N HIS A 234 4.31 4.70 23.25
CA HIS A 234 5.13 5.78 23.79
C HIS A 234 6.15 6.35 22.77
N VAL A 235 6.63 5.54 21.82
CA VAL A 235 7.51 6.00 20.73
C VAL A 235 6.71 6.87 19.76
N VAL A 236 5.49 6.46 19.40
CA VAL A 236 4.55 7.29 18.60
C VAL A 236 4.37 8.65 19.28
N LYS A 237 4.01 8.67 20.57
CA LYS A 237 3.82 9.91 21.33
C LYS A 237 5.10 10.76 21.33
N ARG A 238 6.27 10.14 21.52
CA ARG A 238 7.57 10.83 21.59
C ARG A 238 7.95 11.49 20.26
N MET A 239 7.82 10.79 19.14
CA MET A 239 8.18 11.32 17.82
C MET A 239 7.30 12.50 17.43
N LEU A 240 5.98 12.38 17.62
CA LEU A 240 5.05 13.45 17.29
C LEU A 240 5.24 14.68 18.20
N ASN A 241 5.45 14.50 19.50
CA ASN A 241 5.71 15.62 20.41
C ASN A 241 7.11 16.26 20.21
N GLY A 242 8.08 15.49 19.70
CA GLY A 242 9.46 15.94 19.52
C GLY A 242 9.72 16.64 18.19
N TYR A 243 8.86 16.44 17.19
CA TYR A 243 9.00 17.05 15.87
C TYR A 243 9.03 18.59 15.97
N ASN A 244 9.96 19.18 15.23
CA ASN A 244 10.07 20.61 14.99
C ASN A 244 10.86 20.83 13.68
N SER A 245 11.04 22.08 13.27
CA SER A 245 11.67 22.42 11.98
C SER A 245 13.10 21.90 11.81
N SER A 246 13.82 21.55 12.87
CA SER A 246 15.17 20.94 12.76
C SER A 246 15.16 19.58 12.06
N TYR A 247 14.02 18.87 12.05
CA TYR A 247 13.87 17.58 11.36
C TYR A 247 13.86 17.75 9.84
N ASN A 248 13.46 18.92 9.33
CA ASN A 248 13.22 19.14 7.90
C ASN A 248 14.50 19.05 7.05
N ALA A 249 15.68 19.16 7.67
CA ALA A 249 16.96 19.02 7.00
C ALA A 249 17.42 17.56 6.83
N SER A 250 16.69 16.58 7.38
CA SER A 250 17.08 15.17 7.39
C SER A 250 15.93 14.30 6.89
N TRP A 251 16.07 13.77 5.67
CA TRP A 251 15.03 12.96 5.03
C TRP A 251 14.64 11.77 5.90
N TRP A 252 15.62 11.09 6.49
CA TRP A 252 15.36 9.95 7.36
C TRP A 252 14.70 10.31 8.69
N MET A 253 14.93 11.52 9.22
CA MET A 253 14.21 11.98 10.40
C MET A 253 12.74 12.26 10.10
N LEU A 254 12.44 12.83 8.93
CA LEU A 254 11.06 12.99 8.46
C LEU A 254 10.39 11.63 8.23
N ALA A 255 11.12 10.67 7.63
CA ALA A 255 10.64 9.29 7.48
C ALA A 255 10.33 8.65 8.84
N ALA A 256 11.21 8.82 9.84
CA ALA A 256 10.97 8.31 11.20
C ALA A 256 9.69 8.89 11.83
N VAL A 257 9.42 10.18 11.65
CA VAL A 257 8.16 10.79 12.11
C VAL A 257 6.97 10.23 11.34
N ASN A 258 7.08 10.03 10.03
CA ASN A 258 5.98 9.47 9.23
C ASN A 258 5.67 8.01 9.57
N ASN A 259 6.68 7.19 9.84
CA ASN A 259 6.53 5.77 10.09
C ASN A 259 5.69 5.47 11.34
N VAL A 260 5.54 6.42 12.27
CA VAL A 260 4.63 6.24 13.42
C VAL A 260 3.16 6.14 12.99
N TYR A 261 2.78 6.72 11.86
CA TYR A 261 1.44 6.59 11.29
C TYR A 261 1.19 5.18 10.78
N VAL A 262 2.22 4.46 10.32
CA VAL A 262 2.10 3.04 9.97
C VAL A 262 1.85 2.20 11.22
N VAL A 263 2.54 2.50 12.34
CA VAL A 263 2.29 1.86 13.64
C VAL A 263 0.83 2.06 14.09
N LEU A 264 0.23 3.24 13.86
CA LEU A 264 -1.18 3.48 14.15
C LEU A 264 -2.12 2.74 13.18
N PHE A 265 -1.87 2.88 11.87
CA PHE A 265 -2.64 2.29 10.79
C PHE A 265 -2.79 0.77 10.95
N ARG A 266 -1.66 0.09 11.14
CA ARG A 266 -1.59 -1.37 11.28
C ARG A 266 -1.98 -1.85 12.67
N GLY A 267 -1.81 -1.02 13.69
CA GLY A 267 -2.22 -1.32 15.05
C GLY A 267 -3.69 -1.70 15.17
N HIS A 268 -4.57 -1.18 14.30
CA HIS A 268 -5.98 -1.57 14.30
C HIS A 268 -6.24 -3.05 13.98
N GLN A 269 -5.29 -3.75 13.35
CA GLN A 269 -5.37 -5.21 13.15
C GLN A 269 -4.84 -6.01 14.35
N VAL A 270 -4.23 -5.34 15.34
CA VAL A 270 -3.66 -5.97 16.55
C VAL A 270 -4.61 -5.74 17.74
N PRO A 271 -5.30 -6.76 18.26
CA PRO A 271 -6.27 -6.58 19.35
C PRO A 271 -5.69 -5.91 20.61
N ALA A 272 -4.43 -6.24 20.95
CA ALA A 272 -3.74 -5.64 22.09
C ALA A 272 -3.52 -4.12 21.93
N PHE A 273 -3.34 -3.63 20.70
CA PHE A 273 -3.21 -2.19 20.43
C PHE A 273 -4.53 -1.47 20.65
N VAL A 274 -5.63 -2.02 20.13
CA VAL A 274 -6.97 -1.44 20.33
C VAL A 274 -7.30 -1.37 21.82
N ALA A 275 -7.04 -2.44 22.57
CA ALA A 275 -7.21 -2.47 24.02
C ALA A 275 -6.34 -1.43 24.75
N ALA A 276 -5.07 -1.29 24.34
CA ALA A 276 -4.15 -0.32 24.94
C ALA A 276 -4.61 1.13 24.71
N VAL A 277 -5.08 1.48 23.51
CA VAL A 277 -5.59 2.83 23.21
C VAL A 277 -6.92 3.10 23.93
N GLN A 278 -7.79 2.10 24.08
CA GLN A 278 -9.02 2.25 24.88
C GLN A 278 -8.72 2.47 26.37
N ALA A 279 -7.71 1.79 26.91
CA ALA A 279 -7.29 1.96 28.29
C ALA A 279 -6.60 3.31 28.55
N ASP A 280 -5.75 3.76 27.62
CA ASP A 280 -5.11 5.07 27.65
C ASP A 280 -5.23 5.77 26.28
N PRO A 281 -6.26 6.62 26.09
CA PRO A 281 -6.48 7.28 24.81
C PRO A 281 -5.62 8.54 24.63
N SER A 282 -4.59 8.78 25.45
CA SER A 282 -3.76 10.00 25.32
C SER A 282 -2.97 10.07 24.01
N VAL A 283 -2.77 8.94 23.32
CA VAL A 283 -2.17 8.96 21.97
C VAL A 283 -3.04 9.74 20.99
N LEU A 284 -4.37 9.71 21.15
CA LEU A 284 -5.30 10.46 20.31
C LEU A 284 -5.11 11.98 20.49
N ASP A 285 -4.83 12.43 21.73
CA ASP A 285 -4.50 13.84 21.98
C ASP A 285 -3.19 14.23 21.30
N THR A 286 -2.18 13.35 21.34
CA THR A 286 -0.90 13.61 20.66
C THR A 286 -1.07 13.74 19.15
N VAL A 287 -1.83 12.83 18.51
CA VAL A 287 -2.07 12.87 17.07
C VAL A 287 -2.91 14.09 16.68
N TYR A 288 -3.97 14.39 17.43
CA TYR A 288 -4.80 15.59 17.21
C TYR A 288 -3.97 16.88 17.34
N ASN A 289 -3.19 16.99 18.42
CA ASN A 289 -2.36 18.18 18.67
C ASN A 289 -1.29 18.34 17.60
N PHE A 290 -0.68 17.25 17.12
CA PHE A 290 0.25 17.32 16.00
C PHE A 290 -0.42 17.90 14.76
N ALA A 291 -1.57 17.36 14.36
CA ALA A 291 -2.31 17.82 13.18
C ALA A 291 -2.71 19.29 13.29
N SER A 292 -3.25 19.70 14.43
CA SER A 292 -3.74 21.07 14.67
C SER A 292 -2.59 22.08 14.78
N ALA A 293 -1.49 21.75 15.45
CA ALA A 293 -0.34 22.65 15.63
C ALA A 293 0.49 22.83 14.36
N HIS A 294 0.44 21.87 13.42
CA HIS A 294 1.28 21.85 12.22
C HIS A 294 0.49 22.04 10.91
N ILE A 295 -0.65 22.74 10.96
CA ILE A 295 -1.40 23.15 9.76
C ILE A 295 -0.51 23.93 8.78
N GLY A 296 0.49 24.67 9.28
CA GLY A 296 1.45 25.39 8.45
C GLY A 296 2.38 24.53 7.59
N LEU A 297 2.44 23.20 7.80
CA LEU A 297 3.15 22.28 6.89
C LEU A 297 2.33 21.96 5.64
N LEU A 298 1.02 22.19 5.65
CA LEU A 298 0.17 21.93 4.50
C LEU A 298 0.52 22.91 3.37
N GLY A 299 0.72 22.38 2.16
CA GLY A 299 1.25 23.14 1.02
C GLY A 299 2.78 23.16 0.92
N THR A 300 3.51 22.52 1.85
CA THR A 300 4.96 22.28 1.73
C THR A 300 5.27 20.83 1.36
N GLU A 301 6.55 20.50 1.20
CA GLU A 301 7.01 19.12 1.01
C GLU A 301 6.65 18.20 2.18
N GLN A 302 6.48 18.73 3.40
CA GLN A 302 6.14 17.98 4.61
C GLN A 302 4.62 17.87 4.85
N SER A 303 3.78 18.29 3.90
CA SER A 303 2.31 18.27 4.01
C SER A 303 1.76 16.91 4.47
N TYR A 304 2.38 15.81 4.02
CA TYR A 304 1.98 14.44 4.38
C TYR A 304 2.02 14.17 5.89
N LEU A 305 2.91 14.82 6.66
CA LEU A 305 2.98 14.60 8.11
C LEU A 305 1.69 15.05 8.80
N THR A 306 1.19 16.23 8.43
CA THR A 306 -0.01 16.81 9.03
C THR A 306 -1.28 16.13 8.52
N SER A 307 -1.37 15.83 7.22
CA SER A 307 -2.54 15.13 6.68
C SER A 307 -2.65 13.70 7.19
N ASN A 308 -1.54 12.96 7.30
CA ASN A 308 -1.53 11.62 7.89
C ASN A 308 -1.94 11.64 9.37
N ALA A 309 -1.53 12.65 10.13
CA ALA A 309 -2.01 12.80 11.52
C ALA A 309 -3.54 12.88 11.59
N GLY A 310 -4.15 13.76 10.78
CA GLY A 310 -5.61 13.88 10.77
C GLY A 310 -6.30 12.61 10.29
N ARG A 311 -5.79 11.99 9.23
CA ARG A 311 -6.32 10.74 8.68
C ARG A 311 -6.25 9.59 9.69
N GLU A 312 -5.10 9.38 10.32
CA GLU A 312 -4.94 8.29 11.30
C GLU A 312 -5.69 8.56 12.61
N LEU A 313 -5.87 9.82 13.02
CA LEU A 313 -6.82 10.16 14.09
C LEU A 313 -8.24 9.73 13.72
N GLY A 314 -8.69 10.09 12.51
CA GLY A 314 -10.02 9.74 12.01
C GLY A 314 -10.25 8.22 11.93
N ARG A 315 -9.22 7.44 11.66
CA ARG A 315 -9.30 5.97 11.56
C ARG A 315 -9.74 5.29 12.87
N PHE A 316 -9.53 5.92 14.02
CA PHE A 316 -10.05 5.43 15.30
C PHE A 316 -11.58 5.50 15.41
N LEU A 317 -12.29 6.18 14.49
CA LEU A 317 -13.76 6.14 14.41
C LEU A 317 -14.32 4.73 14.16
N GLN A 318 -13.51 3.78 13.71
CA GLN A 318 -13.93 2.38 13.60
C GLN A 318 -14.22 1.74 14.98
N HIS A 319 -13.72 2.33 16.08
CA HIS A 319 -13.83 1.81 17.44
C HIS A 319 -14.86 2.61 18.26
N SER A 320 -16.05 2.05 18.46
CA SER A 320 -17.17 2.73 19.14
C SER A 320 -16.83 3.26 20.55
N ALA A 321 -16.00 2.52 21.29
CA ALA A 321 -15.53 2.93 22.62
C ALA A 321 -14.73 4.26 22.62
N LEU A 322 -14.16 4.65 21.47
CA LEU A 322 -13.36 5.85 21.32
C LEU A 322 -14.15 7.04 20.72
N HIS A 323 -15.40 6.82 20.26
CA HIS A 323 -16.20 7.85 19.58
C HIS A 323 -16.34 9.14 20.38
N ALA A 324 -16.56 9.06 21.69
CA ALA A 324 -16.73 10.23 22.56
C ALA A 324 -15.51 11.17 22.53
N LYS A 325 -14.32 10.64 22.26
CA LYS A 325 -13.08 11.41 22.16
C LYS A 325 -12.73 11.78 20.72
N VAL A 326 -12.84 10.83 19.79
CA VAL A 326 -12.39 11.02 18.40
C VAL A 326 -13.32 11.95 17.62
N ARG A 327 -14.65 11.86 17.80
CA ARG A 327 -15.62 12.70 17.06
C ARG A 327 -15.36 14.20 17.20
N PRO A 328 -15.25 14.78 18.42
CA PRO A 328 -14.98 16.21 18.55
C PRO A 328 -13.60 16.61 18.00
N GLN A 329 -12.59 15.75 18.11
CA GLN A 329 -11.26 16.00 17.55
C GLN A 329 -11.27 16.00 16.01
N ALA A 330 -11.90 15.01 15.38
CA ALA A 330 -12.07 14.95 13.92
C ALA A 330 -12.86 16.16 13.40
N ARG A 331 -13.97 16.53 14.05
CA ARG A 331 -14.70 17.76 13.72
C ARG A 331 -13.86 19.02 13.90
N GLY A 332 -13.03 19.06 14.93
CA GLY A 332 -12.08 20.15 15.16
C GLY A 332 -11.10 20.34 14.00
N LEU A 333 -10.54 19.25 13.47
CA LEU A 333 -9.64 19.31 12.31
C LEU A 333 -10.37 19.69 11.02
N LEU A 334 -11.58 19.16 10.80
CA LEU A 334 -12.42 19.56 9.65
C LEU A 334 -12.80 21.04 9.69
N THR A 335 -13.02 21.61 10.88
CA THR A 335 -13.34 23.04 11.05
C THR A 335 -12.12 23.94 10.83
N GLN A 336 -10.91 23.44 11.09
CA GLN A 336 -9.64 24.16 10.90
C GLN A 336 -9.08 24.05 9.48
N SER A 337 -9.69 23.25 8.62
CA SER A 337 -9.26 22.98 7.26
C SER A 337 -10.42 23.16 6.28
N SER A 338 -10.16 23.06 4.97
CA SER A 338 -11.16 23.27 3.93
C SER A 338 -11.08 22.18 2.88
N ILE A 339 -12.21 21.85 2.25
CA ILE A 339 -12.30 20.90 1.13
C ILE A 339 -11.44 21.30 -0.08
N ARG A 340 -11.04 22.58 -0.19
CA ARG A 340 -10.20 23.12 -1.27
C ARG A 340 -9.03 23.93 -0.72
N GLY A 341 -8.00 24.10 -1.53
CA GLY A 341 -6.84 24.93 -1.23
C GLY A 341 -5.79 24.23 -0.38
N VAL A 342 -4.90 25.01 0.25
CA VAL A 342 -3.68 24.47 0.90
C VAL A 342 -3.97 23.47 2.01
N THR A 343 -5.10 23.59 2.71
CA THR A 343 -5.47 22.69 3.83
C THR A 343 -6.29 21.46 3.41
N ALA A 344 -6.60 21.30 2.12
CA ALA A 344 -7.37 20.18 1.61
C ALA A 344 -6.82 18.79 1.95
N PRO A 345 -5.49 18.53 1.96
CA PRO A 345 -4.96 17.23 2.36
C PRO A 345 -5.41 16.79 3.76
N LEU A 346 -5.48 17.73 4.71
CA LEU A 346 -5.98 17.44 6.06
C LEU A 346 -7.49 17.24 6.06
N TRP A 347 -8.24 18.13 5.41
CA TRP A 347 -9.70 18.05 5.38
C TRP A 347 -10.18 16.74 4.75
N VAL A 348 -9.66 16.41 3.56
CA VAL A 348 -10.05 15.21 2.81
C VAL A 348 -9.63 13.94 3.55
N GLY A 349 -8.42 13.91 4.13
CA GLY A 349 -7.96 12.78 4.93
C GLY A 349 -8.87 12.47 6.12
N VAL A 350 -9.35 13.51 6.83
CA VAL A 350 -10.31 13.34 7.93
C VAL A 350 -11.70 13.00 7.40
N ALA A 351 -12.14 13.67 6.33
CA ALA A 351 -13.46 13.48 5.76
C ALA A 351 -13.66 12.05 5.23
N GLU A 352 -12.65 11.48 4.57
CA GLU A 352 -12.64 10.09 4.10
C GLU A 352 -12.90 9.11 5.25
N MET A 353 -12.26 9.33 6.41
CA MET A 353 -12.47 8.47 7.58
C MET A 353 -13.85 8.63 8.19
N THR A 354 -14.40 9.85 8.24
CA THR A 354 -15.76 10.07 8.76
C THR A 354 -16.81 9.47 7.83
N ASP A 355 -16.66 9.61 6.50
CA ASP A 355 -17.56 9.00 5.52
C ASP A 355 -17.52 7.47 5.57
N HIS A 356 -16.36 6.88 5.86
CA HIS A 356 -16.23 5.42 5.90
C HIS A 356 -16.61 4.80 7.24
N TYR A 357 -16.04 5.29 8.36
CA TYR A 357 -16.18 4.65 9.67
C TYR A 357 -17.32 5.22 10.53
N ASP A 358 -17.85 6.40 10.20
CA ASP A 358 -18.91 7.04 11.00
C ASP A 358 -19.97 7.74 10.11
N ARG A 359 -20.28 7.13 8.96
CA ARG A 359 -21.18 7.68 7.93
C ARG A 359 -22.53 8.14 8.48
N ALA A 360 -23.09 7.41 9.45
CA ALA A 360 -24.36 7.75 10.09
C ALA A 360 -24.35 9.12 10.78
N ASN A 361 -23.17 9.66 11.11
CA ASN A 361 -22.96 10.96 11.73
C ASN A 361 -22.39 12.00 10.76
N CYS A 362 -22.47 11.78 9.44
CA CYS A 362 -21.91 12.70 8.44
C CYS A 362 -22.39 14.16 8.61
N ALA A 363 -23.63 14.38 9.08
CA ALA A 363 -24.17 15.72 9.32
C ALA A 363 -23.44 16.46 10.46
N TYR A 364 -22.94 15.74 11.46
CA TYR A 364 -22.14 16.33 12.54
C TYR A 364 -20.77 16.81 12.04
N PHE A 365 -20.20 16.11 11.07
CA PHE A 365 -18.89 16.41 10.47
C PHE A 365 -18.96 17.35 9.27
N ASP A 366 -20.16 17.58 8.72
CA ASP A 366 -20.36 18.17 7.39
C ASP A 366 -19.64 17.39 6.26
N THR A 367 -19.80 16.06 6.26
CA THR A 367 -19.15 15.17 5.27
C THR A 367 -20.13 14.27 4.52
N CYS A 368 -21.44 14.55 4.59
CA CYS A 368 -22.44 13.78 3.86
C CYS A 368 -22.24 13.90 2.34
N ASN A 369 -22.46 12.79 1.63
CA ASN A 369 -22.28 12.70 0.17
C ASN A 369 -20.88 13.13 -0.29
N LEU A 370 -19.86 12.71 0.46
CA LEU A 370 -18.48 13.18 0.31
C LEU A 370 -18.00 13.13 -1.15
N GLN A 371 -18.16 11.99 -1.82
CA GLN A 371 -17.67 11.78 -3.19
C GLN A 371 -18.33 12.76 -4.17
N ALA A 372 -19.65 12.98 -4.05
CA ALA A 372 -20.37 13.93 -4.90
C ALA A 372 -19.94 15.39 -4.62
N ARG A 373 -19.71 15.74 -3.35
CA ARG A 373 -19.19 17.07 -2.98
C ARG A 373 -17.79 17.30 -3.52
N LEU A 374 -16.88 16.34 -3.33
CA LEU A 374 -15.54 16.42 -3.89
C LEU A 374 -15.58 16.58 -5.41
N ALA A 375 -16.41 15.80 -6.10
CA ALA A 375 -16.55 15.88 -7.54
C ALA A 375 -17.07 17.25 -8.01
N ALA A 376 -18.04 17.84 -7.30
CA ALA A 376 -18.56 19.17 -7.62
C ALA A 376 -17.55 20.29 -7.35
N GLU A 377 -16.75 20.14 -6.29
CA GLU A 377 -15.82 21.18 -5.84
C GLU A 377 -14.47 21.14 -6.53
N VAL A 378 -14.02 19.95 -6.91
CA VAL A 378 -12.66 19.69 -7.40
C VAL A 378 -12.64 19.39 -8.88
N LEU A 379 -13.74 18.89 -9.49
CA LEU A 379 -13.80 18.56 -10.92
C LEU A 379 -14.93 19.33 -11.63
N PRO A 380 -14.88 20.68 -11.68
CA PRO A 380 -15.96 21.50 -12.23
C PRO A 380 -16.06 21.42 -13.76
N ILE A 381 -15.00 21.03 -14.46
CA ILE A 381 -15.01 20.88 -15.91
C ILE A 381 -15.59 19.51 -16.26
N ASN A 382 -16.58 19.49 -17.14
CA ASN A 382 -17.12 18.28 -17.76
C ASN A 382 -17.19 18.51 -19.28
N HIS A 383 -16.31 17.86 -20.03
CA HIS A 383 -16.10 18.10 -21.46
C HIS A 383 -16.25 16.79 -22.25
N THR A 384 -17.15 16.76 -23.22
CA THR A 384 -17.34 15.59 -24.08
C THR A 384 -16.43 15.67 -25.29
N CYS A 385 -15.51 14.72 -25.45
CA CYS A 385 -14.67 14.58 -26.63
C CYS A 385 -15.43 13.89 -27.78
N ALA A 386 -16.14 12.81 -27.45
CA ALA A 386 -16.98 12.01 -28.35
C ALA A 386 -18.03 11.24 -27.52
N SER A 387 -18.91 10.47 -28.18
CA SER A 387 -19.92 9.66 -27.48
C SER A 387 -19.32 8.60 -26.55
N THR A 388 -18.08 8.18 -26.80
CA THR A 388 -17.35 7.15 -26.04
C THR A 388 -16.26 7.73 -25.13
N LEU A 389 -16.13 9.05 -25.05
CA LEU A 389 -15.01 9.68 -24.34
C LEU A 389 -15.37 11.06 -23.79
N ARG A 390 -15.14 11.24 -22.48
CA ARG A 390 -15.34 12.51 -21.79
C ARG A 390 -14.24 12.79 -20.77
N ILE A 391 -13.93 14.06 -20.59
CA ILE A 391 -12.96 14.55 -19.62
C ILE A 391 -13.70 15.25 -18.47
N ARG A 392 -13.38 14.86 -17.24
CA ARG A 392 -13.68 15.62 -16.03
C ARG A 392 -12.40 16.19 -15.47
N ALA A 393 -12.28 17.51 -15.35
CA ALA A 393 -11.02 18.13 -14.96
C ALA A 393 -11.18 19.15 -13.85
N GLN A 394 -10.12 19.27 -13.04
CA GLN A 394 -9.99 20.32 -12.05
C GLN A 394 -9.71 21.67 -12.71
N GLN A 395 -8.77 21.70 -13.65
CA GLN A 395 -8.44 22.86 -14.44
C GLN A 395 -7.77 22.43 -15.74
N MET A 396 -8.31 22.88 -16.88
CA MET A 396 -7.71 22.76 -18.21
C MET A 396 -8.25 23.90 -19.07
N THR A 397 -7.42 24.45 -19.94
CA THR A 397 -7.82 25.39 -20.98
C THR A 397 -8.54 24.66 -22.12
N SER A 398 -9.31 25.40 -22.92
CA SER A 398 -9.97 24.82 -24.10
C SER A 398 -8.99 24.20 -25.09
N SER A 399 -7.77 24.75 -25.22
CA SER A 399 -6.72 24.19 -26.07
C SER A 399 -6.16 22.88 -25.53
N GLU A 400 -5.96 22.78 -24.21
CA GLU A 400 -5.47 21.55 -23.57
C GLU A 400 -6.53 20.44 -23.65
N LEU A 401 -7.81 20.78 -23.43
CA LEU A 401 -8.93 19.85 -23.62
C LEU A 401 -8.98 19.33 -25.06
N ALA A 402 -8.91 20.22 -26.05
CA ALA A 402 -8.92 19.84 -27.46
C ALA A 402 -7.71 18.97 -27.82
N ALA A 403 -6.52 19.29 -27.32
CA ALA A 403 -5.31 18.50 -27.56
C ALA A 403 -5.41 17.10 -26.94
N ALA A 404 -5.88 16.99 -25.70
CA ALA A 404 -6.09 15.70 -25.03
C ALA A 404 -7.13 14.84 -25.76
N CYS A 405 -8.29 15.42 -26.11
CA CYS A 405 -9.32 14.73 -26.89
C CYS A 405 -8.77 14.22 -28.23
N ASN A 406 -8.10 15.09 -29.00
CA ASN A 406 -7.53 14.71 -30.29
C ASN A 406 -6.47 13.60 -30.16
N SER A 407 -5.64 13.65 -29.12
CA SER A 407 -4.62 12.63 -28.87
C SER A 407 -5.28 11.25 -28.65
N MET A 408 -6.29 11.17 -27.79
CA MET A 408 -6.99 9.91 -27.50
C MET A 408 -7.80 9.40 -28.70
N LEU A 409 -8.56 10.26 -29.39
CA LEU A 409 -9.37 9.86 -30.55
C LEU A 409 -8.52 9.36 -31.73
N ASN A 410 -7.33 9.92 -31.93
CA ASN A 410 -6.40 9.43 -32.95
C ASN A 410 -5.72 8.12 -32.52
N GLN A 411 -5.39 7.97 -31.23
CA GLN A 411 -4.85 6.71 -30.69
C GLN A 411 -5.87 5.57 -30.78
N ASP A 412 -7.15 5.86 -30.54
CA ASP A 412 -8.28 4.93 -30.68
C ASP A 412 -8.28 4.28 -32.07
N THR A 413 -8.21 5.12 -33.12
CA THR A 413 -8.11 4.65 -34.51
C THR A 413 -6.85 3.84 -34.76
N TYR A 414 -5.71 4.27 -34.21
CA TYR A 414 -4.44 3.55 -34.34
C TYR A 414 -4.52 2.15 -33.71
N PHE A 415 -5.05 2.06 -32.49
CA PHE A 415 -5.19 0.81 -31.73
C PHE A 415 -6.07 -0.20 -32.46
N HIS A 416 -7.26 0.23 -32.92
CA HIS A 416 -8.16 -0.63 -33.70
C HIS A 416 -7.48 -1.17 -34.97
N GLY A 417 -6.59 -0.40 -35.59
CA GLY A 417 -5.77 -0.87 -36.71
C GLY A 417 -4.67 -1.88 -36.32
N GLN A 418 -4.16 -1.85 -35.08
CA GLN A 418 -3.18 -2.80 -34.58
C GLN A 418 -3.82 -4.14 -34.18
N VAL A 419 -4.90 -4.09 -33.39
CA VAL A 419 -5.58 -5.29 -32.87
C VAL A 419 -6.51 -5.90 -33.92
N ASN A 420 -7.05 -5.07 -34.82
CA ASN A 420 -8.03 -5.49 -35.83
C ASN A 420 -9.24 -6.19 -35.20
N ASP A 421 -9.80 -5.57 -34.15
CA ASP A 421 -10.96 -6.06 -33.43
C ASP A 421 -12.27 -5.81 -34.21
N PRO A 422 -13.31 -6.64 -33.96
CA PRO A 422 -14.64 -6.45 -34.54
C PRO A 422 -15.56 -5.55 -33.68
N GLY A 423 -15.02 -4.83 -32.69
CA GLY A 423 -15.76 -4.16 -31.63
C GLY A 423 -15.55 -4.79 -30.25
N PRO A 424 -16.28 -4.33 -29.21
CA PRO A 424 -16.01 -4.73 -27.82
C PRO A 424 -16.07 -6.24 -27.61
N VAL A 425 -15.23 -6.73 -26.70
CA VAL A 425 -15.24 -8.14 -26.27
C VAL A 425 -16.59 -8.50 -25.67
N ALA A 426 -16.92 -9.79 -25.68
CA ALA A 426 -18.19 -10.27 -25.14
C ALA A 426 -18.35 -9.83 -23.67
N ASN A 427 -19.57 -9.45 -23.31
CA ASN A 427 -19.95 -9.01 -21.95
C ASN A 427 -19.27 -7.73 -21.44
N ASP A 428 -18.52 -6.99 -22.26
CA ASP A 428 -18.20 -5.60 -21.94
C ASP A 428 -19.39 -4.69 -22.27
N LEU A 429 -19.97 -4.08 -21.24
CA LEU A 429 -21.12 -3.18 -21.29
C LEU A 429 -20.73 -1.71 -21.08
N ASN A 430 -19.43 -1.39 -21.00
CA ASN A 430 -18.99 -0.01 -20.89
C ASN A 430 -19.51 0.78 -22.10
N THR A 431 -19.84 2.05 -21.93
CA THR A 431 -20.28 2.93 -23.04
C THR A 431 -19.26 4.01 -23.39
N ASP A 432 -18.55 4.50 -22.37
CA ASP A 432 -17.61 5.59 -22.50
C ASP A 432 -16.53 5.53 -21.41
N LEU A 433 -15.37 6.09 -21.73
CA LEU A 433 -14.31 6.36 -20.76
C LEU A 433 -14.49 7.75 -20.14
N GLU A 434 -14.49 7.82 -18.81
CA GLU A 434 -14.34 9.07 -18.06
C GLU A 434 -12.87 9.31 -17.69
N VAL A 435 -12.24 10.28 -18.35
CA VAL A 435 -10.88 10.70 -18.04
C VAL A 435 -10.93 11.79 -16.97
N VAL A 436 -10.45 11.50 -15.77
CA VAL A 436 -10.39 12.42 -14.64
C VAL A 436 -9.00 13.03 -14.55
N VAL A 437 -8.90 14.36 -14.63
CA VAL A 437 -7.63 15.09 -14.65
C VAL A 437 -7.56 16.08 -13.49
N PHE A 438 -6.74 15.77 -12.48
CA PHE A 438 -6.39 16.70 -11.41
C PHE A 438 -5.31 17.69 -11.88
N ASN A 439 -5.23 18.85 -11.22
CA ASN A 439 -4.33 19.94 -11.62
C ASN A 439 -2.85 19.70 -11.23
N SER A 440 -2.58 18.73 -10.35
CA SER A 440 -1.23 18.35 -9.95
C SER A 440 -1.19 16.95 -9.33
N SER A 441 0.01 16.38 -9.24
CA SER A 441 0.27 15.16 -8.48
C SER A 441 -0.20 15.23 -7.02
N ASN A 442 -0.11 16.42 -6.39
CA ASN A 442 -0.57 16.64 -5.03
C ASN A 442 -2.11 16.66 -4.92
N ASP A 443 -2.79 17.26 -5.89
CA ASP A 443 -4.26 17.23 -5.95
C ASP A 443 -4.76 15.79 -6.15
N TYR A 444 -4.12 15.03 -7.05
CA TYR A 444 -4.40 13.61 -7.23
C TYR A 444 -4.27 12.81 -5.92
N GLN A 445 -3.15 12.95 -5.20
CA GLN A 445 -2.97 12.30 -3.89
C GLN A 445 -4.00 12.73 -2.85
N THR A 446 -4.44 13.98 -2.90
CA THR A 446 -5.41 14.54 -1.95
C THR A 446 -6.80 13.99 -2.18
N TYR A 447 -7.27 13.92 -3.43
CA TYR A 447 -8.68 13.72 -3.73
C TYR A 447 -9.01 12.35 -4.32
N ALA A 448 -8.12 11.76 -5.14
CA ALA A 448 -8.48 10.60 -5.96
C ALA A 448 -8.84 9.37 -5.12
N GLY A 449 -8.09 9.10 -4.04
CA GLY A 449 -8.39 8.00 -3.11
C GLY A 449 -9.75 8.15 -2.43
N ALA A 450 -10.09 9.36 -1.96
CA ALA A 450 -11.38 9.63 -1.32
C ALA A 450 -12.56 9.57 -2.30
N MET A 451 -12.35 9.94 -3.56
CA MET A 451 -13.39 9.99 -4.60
C MET A 451 -13.65 8.62 -5.25
N PHE A 452 -12.59 7.91 -5.60
CA PHE A 452 -12.67 6.71 -6.46
C PHE A 452 -12.21 5.45 -5.76
N GLY A 453 -11.63 5.59 -4.57
CA GLY A 453 -11.22 4.46 -3.76
C GLY A 453 -9.97 3.75 -4.23
N ILE A 454 -9.08 4.46 -4.90
CA ILE A 454 -7.84 3.93 -5.49
C ILE A 454 -6.63 4.19 -4.61
N ASP A 455 -5.54 3.44 -4.84
CA ASP A 455 -4.21 3.86 -4.40
C ASP A 455 -3.76 5.09 -5.20
N THR A 456 -3.06 6.01 -4.53
CA THR A 456 -2.60 7.28 -5.14
C THR A 456 -1.08 7.43 -5.15
N ASN A 457 -0.34 6.35 -4.89
CA ASN A 457 1.11 6.32 -5.01
C ASN A 457 1.49 5.67 -6.34
N ASN A 458 1.07 6.30 -7.45
CA ASN A 458 1.30 5.88 -8.83
C ASN A 458 1.16 7.10 -9.77
N GLY A 459 1.47 6.91 -11.06
CA GLY A 459 1.43 7.94 -12.10
C GLY A 459 0.02 8.33 -12.59
N GLY A 460 -1.02 7.66 -12.10
CA GLY A 460 -2.32 7.58 -12.74
C GLY A 460 -2.76 6.12 -12.80
N MET A 461 -4.05 5.92 -13.02
CA MET A 461 -4.64 4.59 -12.98
C MET A 461 -5.86 4.47 -13.89
N TYR A 462 -5.84 3.48 -14.76
CA TYR A 462 -7.06 2.93 -15.35
C TYR A 462 -7.81 2.05 -14.33
N LEU A 463 -8.97 2.55 -13.90
CA LEU A 463 -9.94 1.84 -13.08
C LEU A 463 -11.04 1.29 -13.98
N GLU A 464 -10.88 0.02 -14.38
CA GLU A 464 -11.82 -0.69 -15.25
C GLU A 464 -13.17 -0.92 -14.58
N GLY A 465 -13.16 -1.34 -13.31
CA GLY A 465 -14.36 -1.76 -12.59
C GLY A 465 -14.84 -3.15 -13.03
N ASN A 466 -16.16 -3.34 -13.13
CA ASN A 466 -16.74 -4.59 -13.62
C ASN A 466 -17.36 -4.34 -15.01
N PRO A 467 -16.70 -4.72 -16.11
CA PRO A 467 -17.18 -4.42 -17.46
C PRO A 467 -18.54 -5.08 -17.76
N ALA A 468 -18.92 -6.14 -17.04
CA ALA A 468 -20.22 -6.81 -17.21
C ALA A 468 -21.39 -6.16 -16.43
N ASP A 469 -21.13 -5.16 -15.59
CA ASP A 469 -22.19 -4.38 -14.93
C ASP A 469 -22.61 -3.22 -15.86
N PRO A 470 -23.89 -3.11 -16.27
CA PRO A 470 -24.36 -1.99 -17.11
C PRO A 470 -24.28 -0.63 -16.40
N ASN A 471 -24.04 -0.58 -15.09
CA ASN A 471 -23.83 0.64 -14.33
C ASN A 471 -22.34 0.94 -14.10
N ASN A 472 -21.44 0.15 -14.68
CA ASN A 472 -20.02 0.38 -14.59
C ASN A 472 -19.64 1.70 -15.27
N GLN A 473 -18.66 2.38 -14.71
CA GLN A 473 -18.05 3.54 -15.33
C GLN A 473 -16.54 3.37 -15.29
N ALA A 474 -16.00 2.90 -16.41
CA ALA A 474 -14.56 2.87 -16.66
C ALA A 474 -13.98 4.29 -16.53
N ARG A 475 -12.85 4.41 -15.82
CA ARG A 475 -12.18 5.69 -15.56
C ARG A 475 -10.70 5.58 -15.80
N PHE A 476 -10.13 6.59 -16.44
CA PHE A 476 -8.70 6.86 -16.35
C PHE A 476 -8.51 8.07 -15.43
N ILE A 477 -7.83 7.88 -14.30
CA ILE A 477 -7.69 8.90 -13.25
C ILE A 477 -6.22 9.32 -13.17
N ALA A 478 -5.93 10.57 -13.51
CA ALA A 478 -4.58 11.11 -13.60
C ALA A 478 -4.52 12.61 -13.26
N TYR A 479 -3.39 13.23 -13.57
CA TYR A 479 -3.11 14.63 -13.29
C TYR A 479 -2.20 15.26 -14.34
N GLU A 480 -2.18 16.59 -14.38
CA GLU A 480 -1.16 17.34 -15.10
C GLU A 480 0.22 17.05 -14.49
N ALA A 481 1.19 16.71 -15.34
CA ALA A 481 2.59 16.57 -14.97
C ALA A 481 3.21 17.95 -14.69
N GLU A 482 2.93 18.53 -13.51
CA GLU A 482 3.21 19.93 -13.22
C GLU A 482 4.70 20.34 -13.33
N TRP A 483 5.59 19.36 -13.32
CA TRP A 483 7.05 19.52 -13.50
C TRP A 483 7.48 19.73 -14.96
N LEU A 484 6.59 19.53 -15.94
CA LEU A 484 6.88 19.76 -17.36
C LEU A 484 6.45 21.15 -17.85
N ARG A 485 5.86 21.97 -16.96
CA ARG A 485 5.43 23.33 -17.29
C ARG A 485 6.57 24.17 -17.89
N PRO A 486 6.28 25.00 -18.92
CA PRO A 486 4.94 25.37 -19.39
C PRO A 486 4.28 24.38 -20.37
N THR A 487 4.92 23.24 -20.68
CA THR A 487 4.29 22.19 -21.50
C THR A 487 3.22 21.49 -20.68
N PHE A 488 1.98 21.48 -21.18
CA PHE A 488 0.89 20.70 -20.60
C PHE A 488 0.99 19.25 -21.05
N GLU A 489 0.99 18.33 -20.09
CA GLU A 489 0.92 16.89 -20.34
C GLU A 489 0.10 16.24 -19.22
N ILE A 490 -0.86 15.40 -19.58
CA ILE A 490 -1.52 14.51 -18.61
C ILE A 490 -0.59 13.31 -18.45
N TRP A 491 -0.10 13.08 -17.24
CA TRP A 491 0.90 12.04 -16.99
C TRP A 491 0.34 10.66 -17.39
N ASN A 492 1.14 9.88 -18.14
CA ASN A 492 0.81 8.55 -18.67
C ASN A 492 -0.44 8.47 -19.58
N LEU A 493 -0.94 9.58 -20.14
CA LEU A 493 -2.20 9.61 -20.91
C LEU A 493 -2.35 8.51 -21.96
N ASN A 494 -1.40 8.42 -22.88
CA ASN A 494 -1.51 7.47 -23.99
C ASN A 494 -1.29 6.02 -23.55
N HIS A 495 -0.45 5.80 -22.53
CA HIS A 495 -0.25 4.47 -21.95
C HIS A 495 -1.56 3.96 -21.32
N GLU A 496 -2.18 4.76 -20.46
CA GLU A 496 -3.40 4.40 -19.74
C GLU A 496 -4.64 4.34 -20.63
N TYR A 497 -4.67 5.16 -21.69
CA TYR A 497 -5.71 5.03 -22.70
C TYR A 497 -5.63 3.68 -23.43
N THR A 498 -4.43 3.13 -23.65
CA THR A 498 -4.29 1.78 -24.20
C THR A 498 -4.88 0.74 -23.26
N HIS A 499 -4.70 0.84 -21.94
CA HIS A 499 -5.29 -0.12 -20.99
C HIS A 499 -6.82 -0.18 -21.08
N TYR A 500 -7.48 0.96 -21.29
CA TYR A 500 -8.91 1.00 -21.56
C TYR A 500 -9.27 0.28 -22.86
N LEU A 501 -8.53 0.55 -23.94
CA LEU A 501 -8.79 -0.07 -25.24
C LEU A 501 -8.54 -1.58 -25.21
N ASP A 502 -7.44 -2.02 -24.59
CA ASP A 502 -7.06 -3.43 -24.43
C ASP A 502 -8.11 -4.20 -23.63
N GLY A 503 -8.53 -3.69 -22.46
CA GLY A 503 -9.59 -4.31 -21.66
C GLY A 503 -10.94 -4.39 -22.37
N ARG A 504 -11.26 -3.39 -23.21
CA ARG A 504 -12.54 -3.35 -23.91
C ARG A 504 -12.59 -4.15 -25.21
N PHE A 505 -11.49 -4.22 -25.96
CA PHE A 505 -11.48 -4.69 -27.35
C PHE A 505 -10.60 -5.91 -27.60
N ASP A 506 -9.76 -6.32 -26.65
CA ASP A 506 -8.83 -7.45 -26.82
C ASP A 506 -8.92 -8.47 -25.66
N MET A 507 -8.87 -8.01 -24.41
CA MET A 507 -8.86 -8.87 -23.22
C MET A 507 -10.27 -9.11 -22.64
N TYR A 508 -10.76 -10.35 -22.69
CA TYR A 508 -12.07 -10.71 -22.13
C TYR A 508 -12.08 -10.75 -20.59
N GLY A 509 -13.00 -9.99 -19.99
CA GLY A 509 -13.27 -10.00 -18.55
C GLY A 509 -12.69 -8.78 -17.85
N ASP A 510 -12.74 -8.76 -16.52
CA ASP A 510 -12.08 -7.73 -15.74
C ASP A 510 -10.57 -8.02 -15.57
N PHE A 511 -9.84 -7.05 -15.04
CA PHE A 511 -8.42 -7.19 -14.72
C PHE A 511 -8.11 -8.46 -13.90
N GLY A 512 -8.98 -8.85 -12.97
CA GLY A 512 -8.82 -10.06 -12.17
C GLY A 512 -8.85 -11.33 -13.02
N ALA A 513 -9.75 -11.41 -13.99
CA ALA A 513 -9.79 -12.49 -14.98
C ALA A 513 -8.53 -12.50 -15.86
N ASN A 514 -8.09 -11.32 -16.28
CA ASN A 514 -6.95 -11.15 -17.19
C ASN A 514 -5.63 -11.63 -16.60
N ILE A 515 -5.42 -11.48 -15.29
CA ILE A 515 -4.17 -11.86 -14.60
C ILE A 515 -4.19 -13.27 -13.98
N THR A 516 -5.19 -14.10 -14.31
CA THR A 516 -5.22 -15.52 -13.87
C THR A 516 -4.11 -16.37 -14.49
N THR A 517 -3.50 -15.86 -15.57
CA THR A 517 -2.26 -16.37 -16.15
C THR A 517 -1.25 -15.22 -16.24
N PRO A 518 0.06 -15.48 -16.43
CA PRO A 518 1.09 -14.44 -16.51
C PRO A 518 0.96 -13.56 -17.77
N THR A 519 0.00 -12.64 -17.76
CA THR A 519 -0.32 -11.72 -18.88
C THR A 519 0.25 -10.32 -18.68
N ILE A 520 0.98 -10.08 -17.58
CA ILE A 520 1.48 -8.72 -17.26
C ILE A 520 2.42 -8.19 -18.33
N TRP A 521 3.23 -9.05 -18.94
CA TRP A 521 4.09 -8.65 -20.07
C TRP A 521 3.28 -8.13 -21.26
N TRP A 522 2.08 -8.68 -21.49
CA TRP A 522 1.17 -8.22 -22.53
C TRP A 522 0.53 -6.91 -22.08
N ILE A 523 -0.13 -6.92 -20.93
CA ILE A 523 -0.89 -5.79 -20.41
C ILE A 523 -0.03 -4.52 -20.39
N GLU A 524 1.14 -4.54 -19.75
CA GLU A 524 2.01 -3.36 -19.64
C GLU A 524 2.83 -3.13 -20.92
N GLY A 525 3.43 -4.19 -21.48
CA GLY A 525 4.27 -4.07 -22.68
C GLY A 525 3.51 -3.65 -23.94
N PHE A 526 2.25 -4.06 -24.09
CA PHE A 526 1.38 -3.65 -25.20
C PHE A 526 0.95 -2.19 -25.06
N ALA A 527 0.63 -1.75 -23.85
CA ALA A 527 0.34 -0.34 -23.59
C ALA A 527 1.52 0.57 -23.91
N GLU A 528 2.74 0.17 -23.54
CA GLU A 528 3.95 0.89 -23.94
C GLU A 528 4.15 0.87 -25.45
N TYR A 529 4.02 -0.30 -26.08
CA TYR A 529 4.19 -0.44 -27.52
C TYR A 529 3.24 0.48 -28.31
N VAL A 530 1.95 0.48 -27.96
CA VAL A 530 0.94 1.32 -28.61
C VAL A 530 1.21 2.79 -28.33
N SER A 531 1.45 3.18 -27.08
CA SER A 531 1.73 4.57 -26.68
C SER A 531 2.89 5.16 -27.47
N TYR A 532 4.01 4.44 -27.53
CA TYR A 532 5.22 4.87 -28.24
C TYR A 532 5.03 4.90 -29.75
N SER A 533 4.47 3.84 -30.32
CA SER A 533 4.31 3.71 -31.76
C SER A 533 3.31 4.73 -32.32
N TYR A 534 2.19 4.95 -31.62
CA TYR A 534 1.21 5.99 -31.96
C TYR A 534 1.83 7.40 -31.95
N ARG A 535 2.60 7.72 -30.90
CA ARG A 535 3.29 9.02 -30.75
C ARG A 535 4.49 9.16 -31.68
N ASN A 536 4.84 8.11 -32.43
CA ASN A 536 6.04 8.02 -33.26
C ASN A 536 7.33 8.33 -32.46
N LEU A 537 7.40 7.77 -31.24
CA LEU A 537 8.55 7.87 -30.36
C LEU A 537 9.31 6.54 -30.34
N THR A 538 10.63 6.62 -30.17
CA THR A 538 11.48 5.42 -29.99
C THR A 538 11.65 5.11 -28.52
N TYR A 539 11.21 3.93 -28.08
CA TYR A 539 11.41 3.46 -26.71
C TYR A 539 12.85 2.99 -26.48
N THR A 540 13.77 3.95 -26.40
CA THR A 540 15.23 3.70 -26.40
C THR A 540 15.67 2.88 -25.17
N ALA A 541 15.05 3.09 -24.02
CA ALA A 541 15.31 2.34 -22.80
C ALA A 541 15.00 0.84 -22.96
N ALA A 542 13.78 0.49 -23.41
CA ALA A 542 13.39 -0.89 -23.68
C ALA A 542 14.30 -1.55 -24.75
N ILE A 543 14.62 -0.84 -25.83
CA ILE A 543 15.54 -1.35 -26.88
C ILE A 543 16.95 -1.60 -26.31
N THR A 544 17.43 -0.71 -25.44
CA THR A 544 18.74 -0.84 -24.80
C THR A 544 18.76 -2.04 -23.86
N GLU A 545 17.73 -2.23 -23.04
CA GLU A 545 17.62 -3.39 -22.15
C GLU A 545 17.52 -4.70 -22.94
N ALA A 546 16.67 -4.75 -23.97
CA ALA A 546 16.56 -5.91 -24.86
C ALA A 546 17.91 -6.27 -25.50
N GLY A 547 18.73 -5.26 -25.84
CA GLY A 547 20.09 -5.43 -26.36
C GLY A 547 21.05 -6.14 -25.41
N LYS A 548 20.82 -6.08 -24.09
CA LYS A 548 21.63 -6.80 -23.08
C LYS A 548 21.34 -8.30 -23.06
N ARG A 549 20.19 -8.73 -23.59
CA ARG A 549 19.73 -10.13 -23.58
C ARG A 549 19.68 -10.73 -22.17
N THR A 550 19.28 -9.91 -21.19
CA THR A 550 19.17 -10.28 -19.77
C THR A 550 18.17 -11.42 -19.57
N TYR A 551 17.05 -11.41 -20.30
CA TYR A 551 15.96 -12.37 -20.16
C TYR A 551 15.75 -13.20 -21.43
N ALA A 552 15.49 -14.50 -21.26
CA ALA A 552 14.92 -15.32 -22.33
C ALA A 552 13.45 -14.93 -22.55
N LEU A 553 12.94 -15.10 -23.77
CA LEU A 553 11.54 -14.76 -24.08
C LEU A 553 10.54 -15.54 -23.20
N SER A 554 10.82 -16.82 -22.93
CA SER A 554 9.99 -17.63 -22.02
C SER A 554 9.93 -17.03 -20.61
N THR A 555 11.00 -16.40 -20.14
CA THR A 555 11.00 -15.71 -18.85
C THR A 555 10.11 -14.47 -18.90
N LEU A 556 10.12 -13.70 -19.99
CA LEU A 556 9.22 -12.54 -20.12
C LEU A 556 7.74 -12.95 -20.13
N PHE A 557 7.40 -14.10 -20.73
CA PHE A 557 6.03 -14.60 -20.74
C PHE A 557 5.54 -15.12 -19.38
N ASP A 558 6.42 -15.33 -18.40
CA ASP A 558 6.07 -15.66 -17.02
C ASP A 558 6.09 -14.44 -16.09
N THR A 559 6.09 -13.22 -16.65
CA THR A 559 6.14 -11.97 -15.87
C THR A 559 4.83 -11.72 -15.12
N THR A 560 5.00 -11.22 -13.90
CA THR A 560 3.97 -10.79 -12.95
C THR A 560 4.46 -9.51 -12.28
N TYR A 561 3.58 -8.74 -11.62
CA TYR A 561 3.97 -7.54 -10.87
C TYR A 561 4.87 -7.79 -9.65
N SER A 562 5.21 -9.05 -9.32
CA SER A 562 6.22 -9.35 -8.30
C SER A 562 7.65 -9.21 -8.82
N HIS A 563 7.83 -9.01 -10.13
CA HIS A 563 9.13 -8.78 -10.76
C HIS A 563 9.46 -7.29 -10.85
N ASP A 564 10.71 -6.97 -11.19
CA ASP A 564 11.14 -5.58 -11.31
C ASP A 564 10.57 -4.90 -12.56
N SER A 565 10.47 -3.57 -12.52
CA SER A 565 9.89 -2.79 -13.61
C SER A 565 10.63 -2.98 -14.93
N THR A 566 11.94 -3.23 -14.94
CA THR A 566 12.71 -3.45 -16.18
C THR A 566 12.31 -4.72 -16.91
N ARG A 567 11.73 -5.69 -16.19
CA ARG A 567 11.18 -6.91 -16.77
C ARG A 567 9.71 -6.74 -17.16
N VAL A 568 8.96 -5.93 -16.41
CA VAL A 568 7.53 -5.68 -16.61
C VAL A 568 7.27 -4.84 -17.87
N TYR A 569 8.01 -3.75 -18.03
CA TYR A 569 7.91 -2.78 -19.13
C TYR A 569 9.06 -2.98 -20.12
#